data_AF-A0A318EUF7-F1
#
_entry.id   AF-A0A318EUF7-F1
#
_cell.length_a   1.000
_cell.length_b   1.000
_cell.length_c   1.000
_cell.angle_alpha   90.00
_cell.angle_beta   90.00
_cell.angle_gamma   90.00
#
_symmetry.space_group_name_H-M   'P 1'
#
loop_
_entity.id
_entity.type
_entity.pdbx_description
1 polymer ?
#
loop_
_entity_poly.entity_id
_entity_poly.type
_entity_poly.pdbx_seq_one_letter_code
_entity_poly.pdbx_strand_id
1 'polypeptide(L)' 'MIGGTHLIEADEARIQKTIDAFKEMKIQLIAVSHCTGEEGMRLISEEMKEQFLYNNTGKVIEI' A
#
# COMPACT_ATOMS: atom_id res chain seq x y z
N MET A 1 -4.66 5.73 -4.70
CA MET A 1 -5.29 4.41 -4.49
C MET A 1 -5.70 4.31 -3.02
N ILE A 2 -6.93 3.89 -2.74
CA ILE A 2 -7.49 3.76 -1.38
C ILE A 2 -8.22 2.41 -1.30
N GLY A 3 -7.84 1.52 -0.38
CA GLY A 3 -8.47 0.21 -0.22
C GLY A 3 -7.51 -0.92 0.17
N GLY A 4 -7.92 -2.18 -0.02
CA GLY A 4 -7.06 -3.34 0.22
C GLY A 4 -6.46 -3.89 -1.08
N THR A 5 -5.18 -4.28 -1.06
CA THR A 5 -4.47 -4.80 -2.25
C THR A 5 -4.47 -6.33 -2.37
N HIS A 6 -4.99 -7.04 -1.36
CA HIS A 6 -4.98 -8.51 -1.28
C HIS A 6 -3.56 -9.13 -1.33
N LEU A 7 -2.56 -8.43 -0.78
CA LEU A 7 -1.17 -8.89 -0.70
C LEU A 7 -0.89 -9.78 0.52
N ILE A 8 -1.87 -10.08 1.37
CA ILE A 8 -1.67 -10.89 2.58
C ILE A 8 -1.10 -12.30 2.34
N GLU A 9 -1.35 -12.89 1.17
CA GLU A 9 -0.80 -14.19 0.74
C GLU A 9 0.28 -14.02 -0.35
N ALA A 10 0.84 -12.83 -0.51
CA ALA A 10 1.89 -12.57 -1.48
C ALA A 10 3.26 -12.95 -0.91
N ASP A 11 4.11 -13.49 -1.78
CA ASP A 11 5.55 -13.51 -1.50
C ASP A 11 6.13 -12.10 -1.68
N GLU A 12 7.32 -11.90 -1.13
CA GLU A 12 8.04 -10.63 -1.18
C GLU A 12 8.29 -10.17 -2.63
N ALA A 13 8.58 -11.10 -3.55
CA ALA A 13 8.80 -10.79 -4.95
C ALA A 13 7.55 -10.19 -5.64
N ARG A 14 6.35 -10.69 -5.33
CA ARG A 14 5.09 -10.15 -5.82
C ARG A 14 4.75 -8.81 -5.19
N ILE A 15 5.05 -8.63 -3.90
CA ILE A 15 4.89 -7.34 -3.21
C ILE A 15 5.78 -6.29 -3.88
N GLN A 16 7.05 -6.61 -4.12
CA GLN A 16 7.99 -5.69 -4.75
C GLN A 16 7.54 -5.27 -6.16
N LYS A 17 7.12 -6.22 -7.00
CA LYS A 17 6.56 -5.90 -8.33
C LYS A 17 5.36 -4.98 -8.27
N THR A 18 4.53 -5.12 -7.23
CA THR A 18 3.36 -4.25 -7.02
C THR A 18 3.80 -2.84 -6.64
N ILE A 19 4.80 -2.70 -5.78
CA ILE A 19 5.41 -1.41 -5.40
C ILE A 19 6.04 -0.74 -6.63
N ASP A 20 6.80 -1.49 -7.43
CA ASP A 20 7.43 -0.97 -8.65
C ASP A 20 6.38 -0.46 -9.63
N ALA A 21 5.29 -1.20 -9.83
CA ALA A 21 4.16 -0.75 -10.64
C ALA A 21 3.53 0.54 -10.10
N PHE A 22 3.37 0.70 -8.78
CA PHE A 22 2.87 1.94 -8.19
C PHE A 22 3.81 3.13 -8.43
N LYS A 23 5.12 2.92 -8.37
CA LYS A 23 6.13 3.94 -8.69
C LYS A 23 6.10 4.33 -10.17
N GLU A 24 6.02 3.36 -11.07
CA GLU A 24 5.90 3.58 -12.53
C GLU A 24 4.63 4.37 -12.88
N MET A 25 3.51 4.04 -12.24
CA MET A 25 2.24 4.76 -12.37
C MET A 25 2.25 6.15 -11.70
N LYS A 26 3.32 6.49 -10.96
CA LYS A 26 3.46 7.75 -10.21
C LYS A 26 2.29 8.00 -9.27
N ILE A 27 1.82 6.96 -8.59
CA ILE A 27 0.71 7.07 -7.62
C ILE A 27 1.10 8.03 -6.50
N GLN A 28 0.36 9.11 -6.31
CA GLN A 28 0.71 10.14 -5.31
C GLN A 28 0.20 9.83 -3.89
N LEU A 29 -0.79 8.94 -3.77
CA LEU A 29 -1.36 8.54 -2.49
C LEU A 29 -1.72 7.06 -2.50
N ILE A 30 -1.29 6.33 -1.48
CA ILE A 30 -1.54 4.91 -1.22
C ILE A 30 -2.09 4.79 0.19
N ALA A 31 -3.40 4.64 0.30
CA ALA A 31 -4.08 4.47 1.58
C ALA A 31 -4.60 3.03 1.72
N VAL A 32 -3.78 2.15 2.30
CA VAL A 32 -4.05 0.70 2.33
C VAL A 32 -4.62 0.20 3.65
N SER A 33 -5.36 -0.91 3.58
CA SER A 33 -6.03 -1.53 4.75
C SER A 33 -6.19 -3.05 4.63
N HIS A 34 -6.67 -3.65 5.73
CA HIS A 34 -7.28 -4.99 5.83
C HIS A 34 -6.51 -6.12 5.13
N CYS A 35 -6.88 -6.46 3.89
CA CYS A 35 -6.36 -7.62 3.14
C CYS A 35 -4.99 -7.37 2.50
N THR A 36 -4.41 -6.18 2.68
CA THR A 36 -3.03 -5.88 2.28
C THR A 36 -2.02 -6.76 3.04
N GLY A 37 -2.34 -7.15 4.28
CA GLY A 37 -1.45 -7.94 5.14
C GLY A 37 -0.32 -7.11 5.75
N GLU A 38 0.21 -7.57 6.89
CA GLU A 38 1.23 -6.84 7.65
C GLU A 38 2.51 -6.62 6.83
N GLU A 39 2.99 -7.65 6.15
CA GLU A 39 4.21 -7.57 5.35
C GLU A 39 4.05 -6.66 4.13
N GLY A 40 2.90 -6.75 3.45
CA GLY A 40 2.55 -5.83 2.36
C GLY A 40 2.50 -4.39 2.84
N MET A 41 1.90 -4.12 4.01
CA MET A 41 1.86 -2.77 4.57
C MET A 41 3.26 -2.28 4.95
N ARG A 42 4.09 -3.14 5.56
CA ARG A 42 5.46 -2.81 5.95
C ARG A 42 6.28 -2.36 4.74
N LEU A 43 6.38 -3.21 3.72
CA LEU A 43 7.19 -2.96 2.53
C LEU A 43 6.70 -1.73 1.75
N ILE A 44 5.39 -1.58 1.55
CA ILE A 44 4.84 -0.39 0.88
C ILE A 44 5.15 0.88 1.68
N SER A 45 5.03 0.84 3.02
CA SER A 45 5.30 2.02 3.86
C SER A 45 6.78 2.42 3.90
N GLU A 46 7.69 1.44 3.79
CA GLU A 46 9.14 1.67 3.73
C GLU A 46 9.55 2.28 2.38
N GLU A 47 9.04 1.73 1.28
CA GLU A 47 9.43 2.11 -0.09
C GLU A 47 8.70 3.35 -0.64
N MET A 48 7.50 3.65 -0.13
CA MET A 48 6.64 4.75 -0.61
C MET A 48 6.22 5.69 0.53
N LYS A 49 7.16 5.98 1.43
CA LYS A 49 6.94 6.66 2.72
C LYS A 49 6.10 7.95 2.65
N GLU A 50 6.37 8.82 1.68
CA GLU A 50 5.65 10.10 1.53
C GLU A 50 4.25 9.94 0.94
N GLN A 51 4.03 8.86 0.18
CA GLN A 51 2.77 8.57 -0.50
C GLN A 51 1.87 7.66 0.33
N PHE A 52 2.36 7.08 1.43
CA PHE A 52 1.68 6.05 2.19
C PHE A 52 0.84 6.61 3.35
N LEU A 53 -0.38 6.10 3.50
CA LEU A 53 -1.22 6.29 4.68
C LEU A 53 -1.85 4.96 5.11
N TYR A 54 -1.93 4.72 6.42
CA TYR A 54 -2.82 3.67 6.94
C TYR A 54 -4.27 4.09 6.75
N ASN A 55 -5.11 3.24 6.17
CA ASN A 55 -6.55 3.43 6.03
C ASN A 55 -7.29 2.58 7.07
N ASN A 56 -7.32 3.04 8.32
CA ASN A 56 -8.01 2.37 9.43
C ASN A 56 -9.45 2.89 9.62
N THR A 57 -10.28 2.11 10.31
CA THR A 57 -11.65 2.49 10.67
C THR A 57 -11.69 3.87 11.33
N GLY A 58 -12.59 4.73 10.86
CA GLY A 58 -12.78 6.08 11.38
C GLY A 58 -11.79 7.13 10.86
N LYS A 59 -10.82 6.74 10.02
CA LYS A 59 -9.91 7.71 9.40
C LYS A 59 -10.59 8.47 8.26
N VAL A 60 -10.51 9.79 8.32
CA VAL A 60 -10.92 10.69 7.24
C VAL A 60 -9.68 11.03 6.42
N ILE A 61 -9.79 10.91 5.10
CA ILE A 61 -8.72 11.25 4.14
C ILE A 61 -9.30 12.35 3.24
N GLU A 62 -8.72 13.54 3.32
CA GLU A 62 -9.05 14.68 2.46
C GLU A 62 -8.07 14.72 1.28
N ILE A 63 -8.57 15.00 0.08
CA ILE A 63 -7.84 14.90 -1.19
C ILE A 63 -8.05 16.16 -2.01
#